data_AF-A0A553NW40-F1
#
_entry.id   AF-A0A553NW40-F1
#
_cell.length_a   1.000
_cell.length_b   1.000
_cell.length_c   1.000
_cell.angle_alpha   90.00
_cell.angle_beta   90.00
_cell.angle_gamma   90.00
#
_symmetry.space_group_name_H-M   'P 1'
#
loop_
_entity.id
_entity.type
_entity.pdbx_description
1 polymer ?
#
loop_
_entity_poly.entity_id
_entity_poly.type
_entity_poly.pdbx_seq_one_letter_code
_entity_poly.pdbx_strand_id
1 'polypeptide(L)'
;MKVVGLGTAVSELLALPRLRRPDRFQKFSYVVGLGTAVSELSSMAEQEPTPEQLAAIAAENEEGESVNYKAPAQKSLQEIQELDKDDESLRKYKEALLGSCAVAAGLGLVFSLDRSLCSDLVSRVFLQSLSQNPSDPSAPNVQVTRLTLMCDTAPAPLVLDLQGDLEAFKKQSFVLKEAVEYRIKISFKVNKEIVSGLKYVQQTFRKGVKIDKSDYMVGSYGPRPDEYEFLTPLEEAPKGMLARGTYIIKSKFTDDDKHDHLSWEWSINIKKDWKD
;
A
#
# COMPACT_ATOMS: atom_id res chain seq x y z
N MET A 1 -40.92 -44.92 -42.20
CA MET A 1 -41.03 -46.08 -41.30
C MET A 1 -40.61 -47.34 -42.04
N LYS A 2 -39.45 -47.92 -41.67
CA LYS A 2 -39.12 -49.32 -41.92
C LYS A 2 -38.11 -49.76 -40.86
N VAL A 3 -38.33 -50.97 -40.38
CA VAL A 3 -37.82 -51.59 -39.17
C VAL A 3 -36.57 -52.41 -39.45
N VAL A 4 -35.77 -52.58 -38.39
CA VAL A 4 -34.56 -53.38 -38.14
C VAL A 4 -34.59 -54.83 -38.69
N GLY A 5 -33.42 -55.34 -39.09
CA GLY A 5 -33.15 -56.78 -39.25
C GLY A 5 -31.72 -57.11 -39.67
N LEU A 6 -31.02 -57.91 -38.85
CA LEU A 6 -29.60 -58.31 -38.93
C LEU A 6 -29.23 -59.17 -40.15
N GLY A 7 -27.97 -59.06 -40.59
CA GLY A 7 -27.29 -60.00 -41.49
C GLY A 7 -25.77 -60.04 -41.23
N THR A 8 -25.29 -61.23 -40.86
CA THR A 8 -23.92 -61.81 -40.76
C THR A 8 -23.05 -61.50 -42.00
N ALA A 9 -21.70 -61.45 -42.04
CA ALA A 9 -20.65 -62.18 -41.34
C ALA A 9 -19.22 -61.62 -41.64
N VAL A 10 -18.25 -62.17 -40.90
CA VAL A 10 -16.80 -62.38 -41.16
C VAL A 10 -15.79 -61.27 -40.77
N SER A 11 -15.14 -61.55 -39.63
CA SER A 11 -13.88 -60.98 -39.15
C SER A 11 -12.68 -61.47 -39.98
N GLU A 12 -11.73 -60.57 -40.26
CA GLU A 12 -10.35 -60.97 -40.55
C GLU A 12 -9.38 -60.01 -39.85
N LEU A 13 -8.68 -60.56 -38.86
CA LEU A 13 -7.70 -59.91 -37.98
C LEU A 13 -6.41 -60.74 -38.08
N LEU A 14 -5.35 -60.18 -38.63
CA LEU A 14 -3.99 -60.75 -38.63
C LEU A 14 -3.07 -59.72 -37.95
N ALA A 15 -2.68 -59.90 -36.68
CA ALA A 15 -1.64 -60.80 -36.14
C ALA A 15 -0.21 -60.20 -36.20
N LEU A 16 0.25 -59.73 -35.03
CA LEU A 16 1.64 -59.37 -34.69
C LEU A 16 2.47 -60.62 -34.36
N PRO A 17 3.81 -60.61 -34.53
CA PRO A 17 4.70 -61.51 -33.80
C PRO A 17 5.40 -60.80 -32.62
N ARG A 18 5.43 -61.51 -31.48
CA ARG A 18 6.21 -61.21 -30.27
C ARG A 18 7.66 -61.68 -30.40
N LEU A 19 8.62 -61.00 -29.76
CA LEU A 19 9.87 -61.63 -29.29
C LEU A 19 10.45 -60.97 -28.00
N ARG A 20 10.64 -61.88 -27.02
CA ARG A 20 11.44 -61.97 -25.77
C ARG A 20 12.26 -60.80 -25.19
N ARG A 21 12.28 -60.73 -23.84
CA ARG A 21 13.37 -60.18 -23.00
C ARG A 21 14.50 -61.22 -22.83
N PRO A 22 15.76 -60.82 -22.58
CA PRO A 22 16.33 -60.97 -21.23
C PRO A 22 17.38 -59.91 -20.78
N ASP A 23 17.87 -60.15 -19.56
CA ASP A 23 18.81 -59.51 -18.62
C ASP A 23 20.07 -58.72 -19.06
N ARG A 24 20.37 -57.70 -18.23
CA ARG A 24 21.62 -57.38 -17.49
C ARG A 24 22.98 -57.28 -18.24
N PHE A 25 23.51 -56.04 -18.21
CA PHE A 25 24.93 -55.60 -18.21
C PHE A 25 25.86 -56.01 -19.36
N GLN A 26 26.14 -55.06 -20.26
CA GLN A 26 27.51 -54.79 -20.69
C GLN A 26 27.69 -53.31 -21.05
N LYS A 27 28.69 -52.67 -20.44
CA LYS A 27 29.13 -51.30 -20.73
C LYS A 27 29.64 -51.23 -22.18
N PHE A 28 29.10 -50.32 -22.98
CA PHE A 28 29.83 -49.74 -24.10
C PHE A 28 29.77 -48.22 -23.99
N SER A 29 30.95 -47.64 -23.84
CA SER A 29 31.20 -46.20 -23.85
C SER A 29 31.07 -45.71 -25.28
N TYR A 30 30.23 -44.71 -25.53
CA TYR A 30 30.33 -43.85 -26.71
C TYR A 30 30.09 -42.39 -26.29
N VAL A 31 31.10 -41.58 -26.59
CA VAL A 31 31.29 -40.13 -26.44
C VAL A 31 31.74 -39.76 -27.87
N VAL A 32 31.20 -38.83 -28.67
CA VAL A 32 30.45 -37.56 -28.54
C VAL A 32 29.57 -37.40 -29.81
N GLY A 33 28.49 -36.63 -29.74
CA GLY A 33 27.84 -36.03 -30.91
C GLY A 33 26.67 -35.12 -30.56
N LEU A 34 26.98 -33.91 -30.08
CA LEU A 34 26.08 -32.81 -29.76
C LEU A 34 25.01 -32.54 -30.84
N GLY A 35 23.80 -32.15 -30.43
CA GLY A 35 22.85 -31.49 -31.35
C GLY A 35 21.36 -31.57 -31.00
N THR A 36 21.03 -31.16 -29.78
CA THR A 36 19.74 -30.62 -29.29
C THR A 36 18.60 -30.45 -30.30
N ALA A 37 17.54 -31.25 -30.18
CA ALA A 37 16.23 -30.96 -30.77
C ALA A 37 15.09 -31.61 -29.96
N VAL A 38 15.03 -31.36 -28.65
CA VAL A 38 13.83 -31.59 -27.83
C VAL A 38 13.77 -30.52 -26.74
N SER A 39 13.51 -29.27 -27.14
CA SER A 39 13.19 -28.18 -26.20
C SER A 39 12.58 -27.02 -26.97
N GLU A 40 11.48 -27.26 -27.68
CA GLU A 40 10.81 -26.20 -28.42
C GLU A 40 9.30 -26.41 -28.27
N LEU A 41 8.82 -26.25 -27.03
CA LEU A 41 7.42 -26.03 -26.66
C LEU A 41 7.37 -25.67 -25.17
N SER A 42 8.00 -24.55 -24.79
CA SER A 42 7.63 -23.72 -23.63
C SER A 42 8.49 -22.45 -23.58
N SER A 43 8.35 -21.56 -24.55
CA SER A 43 8.84 -20.18 -24.42
C SER A 43 7.81 -19.21 -25.00
N MET A 44 6.63 -19.18 -24.38
CA MET A 44 5.81 -17.97 -24.47
C MET A 44 6.51 -16.94 -23.59
N ALA A 45 7.42 -16.19 -24.22
CA ALA A 45 8.25 -15.20 -23.56
C ALA A 45 7.37 -14.23 -22.76
N GLU A 46 7.66 -14.10 -21.47
CA GLU A 46 7.29 -12.92 -20.70
C GLU A 46 8.05 -11.76 -21.34
N GLN A 47 7.45 -11.16 -22.37
CA GLN A 47 8.09 -10.10 -23.12
C GLN A 47 8.20 -8.89 -22.20
N GLU A 48 9.42 -8.60 -21.77
CA GLU A 48 9.66 -7.44 -20.92
C GLU A 48 9.27 -6.16 -21.69
N PRO A 49 8.62 -5.18 -21.04
CA PRO A 49 8.20 -3.95 -21.71
C PRO A 49 9.41 -3.17 -22.24
N THR A 50 9.30 -2.64 -23.46
CA THR A 50 10.34 -1.79 -24.05
C THR A 50 10.34 -0.42 -23.39
N PRO A 51 11.49 0.31 -23.38
CA PRO A 51 11.54 1.67 -22.86
C PRO A 51 10.56 2.63 -23.54
N GLU A 52 10.31 2.44 -24.85
CA GLU A 52 9.34 3.24 -25.62
C GLU A 52 7.90 3.03 -25.14
N GLN A 53 7.52 1.78 -24.84
CA GLN A 53 6.19 1.47 -24.30
C GLN A 53 6.00 2.07 -22.89
N LEU A 54 7.04 2.05 -22.05
CA LEU A 54 7.00 2.68 -20.73
C LEU A 54 6.89 4.20 -20.82
N ALA A 55 7.57 4.82 -21.79
CA ALA A 55 7.47 6.25 -22.04
C ALA A 55 6.09 6.65 -22.58
N ALA A 56 5.47 5.82 -23.41
CA ALA A 56 4.10 6.04 -23.88
C ALA A 56 3.10 6.00 -22.71
N ILE A 57 3.19 5.02 -21.82
CA ILE A 57 2.37 4.95 -20.60
C ILE A 57 2.59 6.19 -19.71
N ALA A 58 3.85 6.61 -19.55
CA ALA A 58 4.17 7.80 -18.77
C ALA A 58 3.52 9.07 -19.35
N ALA A 59 3.53 9.22 -20.68
CA ALA A 59 2.93 10.36 -21.36
C ALA A 59 1.40 10.37 -21.28
N GLU A 60 0.76 9.20 -21.29
CA GLU A 60 -0.70 9.09 -21.09
C GLU A 60 -1.12 9.47 -19.66
N ASN A 61 -0.27 9.22 -18.67
CA ASN A 61 -0.55 9.54 -17.25
C ASN A 61 -0.11 10.96 -16.84
N GLU A 62 0.44 11.77 -17.75
CA GLU A 62 0.76 13.18 -17.47
C GLU A 62 -0.49 14.05 -17.58
N GLU A 63 -1.34 14.02 -16.55
CA GLU A 63 -2.40 15.00 -16.37
C GLU A 63 -1.94 16.17 -15.49
N GLY A 64 -2.23 17.39 -15.92
CA GLY A 64 -1.84 18.62 -15.25
C GLY A 64 -2.86 19.72 -15.44
N GLU A 65 -4.02 19.63 -14.78
CA GLU A 65 -4.81 20.81 -14.46
C GLU A 65 -4.25 21.46 -13.19
N SER A 66 -3.50 22.55 -13.35
CA SER A 66 -3.13 23.39 -12.23
C SER A 66 -4.33 24.24 -11.81
N VAL A 67 -5.08 23.80 -10.81
CA VAL A 67 -5.99 24.71 -10.11
C VAL A 67 -5.16 25.75 -9.35
N ASN A 68 -5.43 27.03 -9.55
CA ASN A 68 -4.68 28.16 -8.98
C ASN A 68 -5.02 28.38 -7.49
N TYR A 69 -4.80 27.34 -6.67
CA TYR A 69 -4.95 27.39 -5.22
C TYR A 69 -3.76 28.12 -4.58
N LYS A 70 -4.05 28.98 -3.59
CA LYS A 70 -3.05 29.68 -2.77
C LYS A 70 -3.17 29.22 -1.33
N ALA A 71 -2.08 28.67 -0.80
CA ALA A 71 -2.00 28.24 0.59
C ALA A 71 -2.33 29.40 1.55
N PRO A 72 -3.04 29.13 2.67
CA PRO A 72 -3.32 30.14 3.69
C PRO A 72 -2.02 30.58 4.39
N ALA A 73 -2.08 31.72 5.08
CA ALA A 73 -1.00 32.13 5.95
C ALA A 73 -0.91 31.19 7.16
N GLN A 74 0.32 30.82 7.54
CA GLN A 74 0.58 30.02 8.74
C GLN A 74 0.11 30.78 9.99
N LYS A 75 -0.64 30.09 10.85
CA LYS A 75 -1.10 30.57 12.15
C LYS A 75 -1.00 29.44 13.16
N SER A 76 -0.48 29.74 14.34
CA SER A 76 -0.42 28.77 15.44
C SER A 76 -1.81 28.51 16.04
N LEU A 77 -1.99 27.37 16.69
CA LEU A 77 -3.21 27.07 17.44
C LEU A 77 -3.51 28.12 18.51
N GLN A 78 -2.48 28.68 19.14
CA GLN A 78 -2.61 29.71 20.17
C GLN A 78 -3.18 31.01 19.58
N GLU A 79 -2.62 31.48 18.46
CA GLU A 79 -3.14 32.65 17.74
C GLU A 79 -4.58 32.42 17.29
N ILE A 80 -4.90 31.23 16.79
CA ILE A 80 -6.27 30.88 16.36
C ILE A 80 -7.22 30.94 17.56
N GLN A 81 -6.82 30.50 18.75
CA GLN A 81 -7.65 30.58 19.94
C GLN A 81 -7.83 32.02 20.45
N GLU A 82 -6.80 32.85 20.36
CA GLU A 82 -6.82 34.24 20.83
C GLU A 82 -7.67 35.17 19.94
N LEU A 83 -7.70 34.92 18.63
CA LEU A 83 -8.56 35.67 17.70
C LEU A 83 -10.03 35.54 18.11
N ASP A 84 -10.73 36.67 18.25
CA ASP A 84 -12.17 36.69 18.56
C ASP A 84 -12.57 35.88 19.81
N LYS A 85 -11.70 35.84 20.82
CA LYS A 85 -11.92 35.10 22.08
C LYS A 85 -13.19 35.49 22.83
N ASP A 86 -13.73 36.68 22.56
CA ASP A 86 -14.95 37.18 23.19
C ASP A 86 -16.23 36.74 22.44
N ASP A 87 -16.10 36.13 21.25
CA ASP A 87 -17.21 35.61 20.46
C ASP A 87 -17.51 34.14 20.84
N GLU A 88 -18.65 33.92 21.49
CA GLU A 88 -19.09 32.59 21.92
C GLU A 88 -19.31 31.63 20.74
N SER A 89 -19.78 32.12 19.59
CA SER A 89 -20.06 31.30 18.42
C SER A 89 -18.78 30.76 17.79
N LEU A 90 -17.75 31.62 17.68
CA LEU A 90 -16.44 31.23 17.15
C LEU A 90 -15.68 30.33 18.10
N ARG A 91 -15.85 30.50 19.42
CA ARG A 91 -15.30 29.57 20.40
C ARG A 91 -15.87 28.17 20.26
N LYS A 92 -17.20 28.03 20.16
CA LYS A 92 -17.86 26.73 19.94
C LYS A 92 -17.43 26.10 18.62
N TYR A 93 -17.26 26.91 17.58
CA TYR A 93 -16.78 26.44 16.28
C TYR A 93 -15.35 25.88 16.35
N LYS A 94 -14.42 26.59 17.01
CA LYS A 94 -13.03 26.12 17.20
C LYS A 94 -12.97 24.87 18.05
N GLU A 95 -13.77 24.80 19.12
CA GLU A 95 -13.85 23.62 19.98
C GLU A 95 -14.39 22.40 19.22
N ALA A 96 -15.38 22.57 18.34
CA ALA A 96 -15.91 21.49 17.53
C ALA A 96 -14.87 20.91 16.55
N LEU A 97 -13.95 21.73 16.03
CA LEU A 97 -12.93 21.31 15.05
C LEU A 97 -11.64 20.78 15.69
N LEU A 98 -11.18 21.43 16.76
CA LEU A 98 -9.91 21.11 17.42
C LEU A 98 -10.08 20.18 18.62
N GLY A 99 -11.32 20.00 19.09
CA GLY A 99 -11.64 19.31 20.33
C GLY A 99 -11.21 20.10 21.56
N SER A 100 -11.82 19.81 22.71
CA SER A 100 -11.41 20.39 24.00
C SER A 100 -10.05 19.82 24.51
N CYS A 101 -9.43 18.89 23.77
CA CYS A 101 -8.23 18.14 24.17
C CYS A 101 -6.91 18.78 23.72
N ALA A 102 -6.94 19.70 22.73
CA ALA A 102 -5.76 20.47 22.32
C ALA A 102 -5.18 21.36 23.44
N VAL A 103 -5.91 21.51 24.55
CA VAL A 103 -5.59 22.36 25.70
C VAL A 103 -4.54 21.72 26.63
N ALA A 104 -4.30 20.40 26.53
CA ALA A 104 -3.39 19.70 27.45
C ALA A 104 -1.90 19.84 27.10
N ALA A 105 -1.54 20.16 25.85
CA ALA A 105 -0.14 20.26 25.43
C ALA A 105 0.52 21.62 25.78
N GLY A 106 -0.26 22.68 25.98
CA GLY A 106 0.23 24.03 26.26
C GLY A 106 0.02 24.49 27.71
N LEU A 107 -0.94 23.91 28.42
CA LEU A 107 -1.11 24.16 29.84
C LEU A 107 -0.49 22.99 30.60
N GLY A 108 0.67 23.23 31.21
CA GLY A 108 1.21 22.38 32.26
C GLY A 108 0.28 22.36 33.47
N LEU A 109 -0.94 21.83 33.29
CA LEU A 109 -1.83 21.42 34.35
C LEU A 109 -1.25 20.16 34.95
N VAL A 110 -0.19 20.36 35.73
CA VAL A 110 0.02 19.58 36.93
C VAL A 110 -1.25 19.82 37.75
N PHE A 111 -2.26 18.96 37.57
CA PHE A 111 -3.28 18.82 38.58
C PHE A 111 -2.53 18.40 39.83
N SER A 112 -2.25 19.37 40.70
CA SER A 112 -1.87 19.14 42.08
C SER A 112 -3.09 18.49 42.74
N LEU A 113 -3.29 17.20 42.46
CA LEU A 113 -4.26 16.37 43.15
C LEU A 113 -3.71 16.23 44.57
N ASP A 114 -4.33 16.99 45.46
CA ASP A 114 -4.16 16.88 46.90
C ASP A 114 -4.26 15.39 47.27
N ARG A 115 -3.17 14.86 47.84
CA ARG A 115 -2.90 13.42 48.03
C ARG A 115 -3.85 12.74 49.03
N SER A 116 -4.85 13.48 49.51
CA SER A 116 -5.74 13.11 50.62
C SER A 116 -7.01 12.35 50.19
N LEU A 117 -7.44 12.43 48.92
CA LEU A 117 -8.71 11.82 48.46
C LEU A 117 -8.55 10.53 47.62
N CYS A 118 -7.34 9.97 47.54
CA CYS A 118 -7.08 8.73 46.79
C CYS A 118 -7.55 7.47 47.55
N SER A 119 -8.87 7.29 47.66
CA SER A 119 -9.49 6.04 48.11
C SER A 119 -10.47 5.44 47.10
N ASP A 120 -10.84 6.13 46.02
CA ASP A 120 -11.86 5.63 45.09
C ASP A 120 -11.29 4.95 43.86
N LEU A 121 -11.76 3.73 43.58
CA LEU A 121 -11.53 2.96 42.35
C LEU A 121 -11.87 3.78 41.10
N VAL A 122 -12.78 4.74 41.21
CA VAL A 122 -13.17 5.66 40.13
C VAL A 122 -11.98 6.52 39.69
N SER A 123 -11.13 6.98 40.61
CA SER A 123 -9.91 7.73 40.27
C SER A 123 -8.88 6.86 39.56
N ARG A 124 -8.81 5.56 39.87
CA ARG A 124 -7.89 4.63 39.17
C ARG A 124 -8.38 4.29 37.77
N VAL A 125 -9.70 4.10 37.57
CA VAL A 125 -10.27 3.88 36.23
C VAL A 125 -10.17 5.15 35.37
N PHE A 126 -10.39 6.32 35.96
CA PHE A 126 -10.24 7.61 35.27
C PHE A 126 -8.77 7.91 34.94
N LEU A 127 -7.83 7.61 35.83
CA LEU A 127 -6.39 7.74 35.55
C LEU A 127 -5.87 6.72 34.53
N GLN A 128 -6.47 5.53 34.44
CA GLN A 128 -6.09 4.56 33.41
C GLN A 128 -6.62 4.95 32.02
N SER A 129 -7.74 5.68 31.96
CA SER A 129 -8.25 6.36 30.76
C SER A 129 -7.40 7.56 30.35
N LEU A 130 -6.65 8.17 31.27
CA LEU A 130 -5.75 9.31 31.02
C LEU A 130 -4.30 8.86 30.71
N SER A 131 -4.06 7.56 30.52
CA SER A 131 -2.83 7.06 29.86
C SER A 131 -2.85 7.37 28.34
N GLN A 132 -3.43 8.48 27.94
CA GLN A 132 -3.15 9.08 26.65
C GLN A 132 -1.71 9.57 26.75
N ASN A 133 -0.80 8.84 26.11
CA ASN A 133 0.61 9.21 26.02
C ASN A 133 0.68 10.72 25.76
N PRO A 134 1.16 11.55 26.70
CA PRO A 134 1.41 12.95 26.42
C PRO A 134 2.31 12.95 25.19
N SER A 135 1.86 13.64 24.13
CA SER A 135 2.55 13.72 22.86
C SER A 135 4.03 13.92 23.15
N ASP A 136 4.87 12.93 22.78
CA ASP A 136 6.30 12.97 23.09
C ASP A 136 6.84 14.33 22.60
N PRO A 137 7.42 15.17 23.48
CA PRO A 137 7.88 16.50 23.09
C PRO A 137 8.92 16.43 21.95
N SER A 138 9.62 15.30 21.79
CA SER A 138 10.55 15.02 20.69
C SER A 138 9.85 14.65 19.38
N ALA A 139 8.59 14.21 19.42
CA ALA A 139 7.87 13.77 18.23
C ALA A 139 7.67 14.91 17.21
N PRO A 140 7.77 14.62 15.90
CA PRO A 140 7.40 15.59 14.86
C PRO A 140 5.89 15.87 14.89
N ASN A 141 5.49 16.97 14.23
CA ASN A 141 4.08 17.36 14.21
C ASN A 141 3.21 16.31 13.53
N VAL A 142 3.63 15.82 12.37
CA VAL A 142 3.00 14.70 11.66
C VAL A 142 3.86 13.47 11.85
N GLN A 143 3.23 12.38 12.28
CA GLN A 143 3.84 11.06 12.33
C GLN A 143 3.01 10.11 11.49
N VAL A 144 3.54 9.69 10.34
CA VAL A 144 2.90 8.63 9.55
C VAL A 144 3.27 7.30 10.18
N THR A 145 2.27 6.55 10.66
CA THR A 145 2.49 5.34 11.46
C THR A 145 2.49 4.10 10.59
N ARG A 146 1.56 4.00 9.64
CA ARG A 146 1.32 2.77 8.90
C ARG A 146 0.75 3.02 7.52
N LEU A 147 1.18 2.21 6.55
CA LEU A 147 0.47 2.02 5.29
C LEU A 147 -0.05 0.60 5.22
N THR A 148 -1.31 0.43 4.83
CA THR A 148 -1.95 -0.88 4.62
C THR A 148 -2.56 -0.91 3.23
N LEU A 149 -2.16 -1.91 2.44
CA LEU A 149 -2.82 -2.19 1.17
C LEU A 149 -4.04 -3.07 1.46
N MET A 150 -5.22 -2.46 1.41
CA MET A 150 -6.50 -3.15 1.59
C MET A 150 -6.88 -3.83 0.29
N CYS A 151 -6.86 -5.16 0.27
CA CYS A 151 -7.31 -5.97 -0.84
C CYS A 151 -8.03 -7.21 -0.31
N ASP A 152 -9.31 -7.36 -0.61
CA ASP A 152 -10.16 -8.42 -0.07
C ASP A 152 -9.74 -9.82 -0.55
N THR A 153 -9.05 -9.89 -1.69
CA THR A 153 -8.59 -11.15 -2.27
C THR A 153 -7.18 -11.54 -1.83
N ALA A 154 -6.48 -10.68 -1.10
CA ALA A 154 -5.13 -10.95 -0.64
C ALA A 154 -5.13 -12.07 0.42
N PRO A 155 -4.21 -13.04 0.33
CA PRO A 155 -4.15 -14.15 1.29
C PRO A 155 -3.65 -13.73 2.67
N ALA A 156 -2.93 -12.60 2.75
CA ALA A 156 -2.36 -12.07 3.96
C ALA A 156 -2.42 -10.53 3.95
N PRO A 157 -2.50 -9.88 5.12
CA PRO A 157 -2.49 -8.42 5.20
C PRO A 157 -1.15 -7.86 4.72
N LEU A 158 -1.22 -6.89 3.82
CA LEU A 158 -0.05 -6.20 3.28
C LEU A 158 0.11 -4.88 4.03
N VAL A 159 0.98 -4.88 5.04
CA VAL A 159 1.15 -3.76 5.98
C VAL A 159 2.62 -3.34 6.01
N LEU A 160 2.84 -2.03 5.92
CA LEU A 160 4.11 -1.36 6.12
C LEU A 160 4.06 -0.59 7.43
N ASP A 161 4.95 -0.95 8.36
CA ASP A 161 5.16 -0.19 9.60
C ASP A 161 6.16 0.95 9.34
N LEU A 162 5.63 2.15 9.17
CA LEU A 162 6.41 3.32 8.75
C LEU A 162 7.18 3.97 9.90
N GLN A 163 7.05 3.44 11.13
CA GLN A 163 7.85 3.87 12.28
C GLN A 163 9.13 3.04 12.47
N GLY A 164 9.25 1.93 11.74
CA GLY A 164 10.40 1.02 11.80
C GLY A 164 11.52 1.37 10.80
N ASP A 165 12.21 0.33 10.34
CA ASP A 165 13.29 0.46 9.36
C ASP A 165 12.74 0.58 7.93
N LEU A 166 12.71 1.81 7.41
CA LEU A 166 12.22 2.12 6.05
C LEU A 166 13.07 1.48 4.95
N GLU A 167 14.36 1.21 5.21
CA GLU A 167 15.26 0.62 4.21
C GLU A 167 14.97 -0.87 3.99
N ALA A 168 14.33 -1.53 4.95
CA ALA A 168 13.86 -2.91 4.81
C ALA A 168 12.84 -3.03 3.66
N PHE A 169 12.04 -2.00 3.42
CA PHE A 169 11.00 -2.00 2.39
C PHE A 169 11.54 -1.97 0.96
N LYS A 170 12.76 -1.47 0.75
CA LYS A 170 13.42 -1.55 -0.56
C LYS A 170 13.80 -2.99 -0.94
N LYS A 171 14.06 -3.83 0.06
CA LYS A 171 14.41 -5.25 -0.11
C LYS A 171 13.18 -6.14 -0.15
N GLN A 172 12.10 -5.73 0.50
CA GLN A 172 10.83 -6.44 0.50
C GLN A 172 10.04 -6.13 -0.76
N SER A 173 9.56 -7.18 -1.44
CA SER A 173 8.66 -7.06 -2.57
C SER A 173 7.33 -7.72 -2.24
N PHE A 174 6.25 -6.96 -2.29
CA PHE A 174 4.91 -7.47 -2.06
C PHE A 174 4.32 -8.00 -3.36
N VAL A 175 3.88 -9.26 -3.36
CA VAL A 175 3.16 -9.81 -4.51
C VAL A 175 1.74 -9.25 -4.52
N LEU A 176 1.36 -8.63 -5.64
CA LEU A 176 0.01 -8.15 -5.89
C LEU A 176 -0.53 -8.88 -7.13
N LYS A 177 -1.70 -9.50 -7.01
CA LYS A 177 -2.33 -10.15 -8.16
C LYS A 177 -2.82 -9.10 -9.16
N GLU A 178 -2.65 -9.34 -10.46
CA GLU A 178 -3.16 -8.45 -11.51
C GLU A 178 -4.70 -8.38 -11.50
N ALA A 179 -5.25 -7.25 -11.97
CA ALA A 179 -6.70 -7.01 -12.07
C ALA A 179 -7.47 -7.10 -10.74
N VAL A 180 -6.79 -7.10 -9.59
CA VAL A 180 -7.46 -6.99 -8.28
C VAL A 180 -7.69 -5.54 -7.94
N GLU A 181 -8.83 -5.29 -7.30
CA GLU A 181 -9.11 -3.99 -6.73
C GLU A 181 -8.43 -3.86 -5.36
N TYR A 182 -7.87 -2.69 -5.09
CA TYR A 182 -7.25 -2.37 -3.81
C TYR A 182 -7.51 -0.92 -3.41
N ARG A 183 -7.31 -0.64 -2.13
CA ARG A 183 -7.23 0.72 -1.57
C ARG A 183 -6.01 0.84 -0.68
N ILE A 184 -5.41 2.02 -0.65
CA ILE A 184 -4.34 2.31 0.28
C ILE A 184 -4.96 2.99 1.49
N LYS A 185 -4.78 2.36 2.65
CA LYS A 185 -5.12 2.93 3.96
C LYS A 185 -3.86 3.45 4.61
N ILE A 186 -3.84 4.73 4.94
CA ILE A 186 -2.70 5.36 5.62
C ILE A 186 -3.15 5.82 6.99
N SER A 187 -2.40 5.40 8.01
CA SER A 187 -2.59 5.81 9.40
C SER A 187 -1.52 6.82 9.77
N PHE A 188 -1.92 7.93 10.37
CA PHE A 188 -1.02 9.00 10.77
C PHE A 188 -1.55 9.74 12.00
N LYS A 189 -0.65 10.40 12.73
CA LYS A 189 -0.97 11.17 13.93
C LYS A 189 -0.52 12.62 13.76
N VAL A 190 -1.33 13.53 14.28
CA VAL A 190 -1.00 14.97 14.37
C VAL A 190 -0.85 15.31 15.85
N ASN A 191 0.31 15.82 16.23
CA ASN A 191 0.73 15.92 17.63
C ASN A 191 0.67 17.34 18.22
N LYS A 192 1.06 18.37 17.44
CA LYS A 192 1.38 19.70 17.98
C LYS A 192 0.52 20.81 17.39
N GLU A 193 0.55 20.98 16.08
CA GLU A 193 -0.06 22.09 15.34
C GLU A 193 -0.95 21.58 14.20
N ILE A 194 -1.83 22.45 13.71
CA ILE A 194 -2.66 22.14 12.52
C ILE A 194 -1.75 21.91 11.32
N VAL A 195 -2.08 20.87 10.55
CA VAL A 195 -1.43 20.58 9.28
C VAL A 195 -2.40 20.97 8.18
N SER A 196 -2.00 21.91 7.32
CA SER A 196 -2.82 22.39 6.20
C SER A 196 -2.46 21.70 4.89
N GLY A 197 -3.46 21.15 4.21
CA GLY A 197 -3.29 20.60 2.86
C GLY A 197 -2.34 19.39 2.83
N LEU A 198 -2.41 18.51 3.82
CA LEU A 198 -1.66 17.25 3.82
C LEU A 198 -1.97 16.49 2.53
N LYS A 199 -0.93 15.99 1.89
CA LYS A 199 -0.96 15.36 0.58
C LYS A 199 -0.08 14.13 0.57
N TYR A 200 -0.62 13.04 0.06
CA TYR A 200 0.10 11.82 -0.23
C TYR A 200 0.48 11.82 -1.71
N VAL A 201 1.78 11.78 -2.00
CA VAL A 201 2.34 11.73 -3.35
C VAL A 201 2.92 10.35 -3.58
N GLN A 202 2.44 9.67 -4.61
CA GLN A 202 2.92 8.37 -5.04
C GLN A 202 3.53 8.49 -6.43
N GLN A 203 4.77 8.03 -6.57
CA GLN A 203 5.44 7.94 -7.86
C GLN A 203 5.80 6.49 -8.14
N THR A 204 5.32 5.99 -9.27
CA THR A 204 5.50 4.59 -9.65
C THR A 204 6.56 4.50 -10.74
N PHE A 205 7.61 3.73 -10.48
CA PHE A 205 8.72 3.50 -11.38
C PHE A 205 8.76 2.06 -11.85
N ARG A 206 9.12 1.88 -13.12
CA ARG A 206 9.37 0.56 -13.69
C ARG A 206 10.64 0.63 -14.53
N LYS A 207 11.59 -0.26 -14.24
CA LYS A 207 12.93 -0.28 -14.85
C LYS A 207 13.62 1.10 -14.84
N GLY A 208 13.45 1.87 -13.76
CA GLY A 208 14.02 3.21 -13.60
C GLY A 208 13.27 4.34 -14.31
N VAL A 209 12.22 4.04 -15.09
CA VAL A 209 11.36 5.03 -15.75
C VAL A 209 10.15 5.31 -14.87
N LYS A 210 9.85 6.58 -14.60
CA LYS A 210 8.60 6.98 -13.94
C LYS A 210 7.45 6.79 -14.92
N ILE A 211 6.53 5.89 -14.61
CA ILE A 211 5.39 5.55 -15.48
C ILE A 211 4.06 6.12 -14.99
N ASP A 212 4.00 6.51 -13.72
CA ASP A 212 2.81 7.10 -13.12
C ASP A 212 3.19 8.01 -11.95
N LYS A 213 2.36 9.02 -11.72
CA LYS A 213 2.42 9.92 -10.56
C LYS A 213 1.01 10.25 -10.13
N SER A 214 0.67 9.89 -8.90
CA SER A 214 -0.63 10.14 -8.30
C SER A 214 -0.50 11.02 -7.05
N ASP A 215 -1.23 12.13 -7.02
CA ASP A 215 -1.24 13.10 -5.92
C ASP A 215 -2.62 13.06 -5.23
N TYR A 216 -2.70 12.54 -4.00
CA TYR A 216 -3.94 12.44 -3.24
C TYR A 216 -3.99 13.52 -2.16
N MET A 217 -4.95 14.44 -2.27
CA MET A 217 -5.25 15.41 -1.22
C MET A 217 -5.87 14.69 -0.03
N VAL A 218 -5.13 14.67 1.09
CA VAL A 218 -5.59 14.06 2.34
C VAL A 218 -6.41 15.07 3.12
N GLY A 219 -6.03 16.34 3.12
CA GLY A 219 -6.78 17.45 3.73
C GLY A 219 -6.06 18.12 4.90
N SER A 220 -6.80 18.88 5.70
CA SER A 220 -6.26 19.61 6.85
C SER A 220 -6.71 18.99 8.17
N TYR A 221 -5.76 18.80 9.09
CA TYR A 221 -5.99 18.05 10.33
C TYR A 221 -5.44 18.80 11.54
N GLY A 222 -6.21 18.85 12.62
CA GLY A 222 -5.77 19.34 13.92
C GLY A 222 -5.08 18.25 14.74
N PRO A 223 -4.39 18.62 15.83
CA PRO A 223 -3.79 17.64 16.72
C PRO A 223 -4.86 16.88 17.50
N ARG A 224 -4.69 15.57 17.63
CA ARG A 224 -5.55 14.71 18.48
C ARG A 224 -4.76 13.50 19.00
N PRO A 225 -5.17 12.88 20.12
CA PRO A 225 -4.47 11.71 20.67
C PRO A 225 -4.58 10.47 19.76
N ASP A 226 -5.70 10.29 19.08
CA ASP A 226 -6.01 9.13 18.23
C ASP A 226 -5.47 9.28 16.80
N GLU A 227 -5.09 8.17 16.18
CA GLU A 227 -4.61 8.18 14.79
C GLU A 227 -5.73 8.52 13.80
N TYR A 228 -5.40 9.32 12.78
CA TYR A 228 -6.20 9.54 11.59
C TYR A 228 -6.00 8.42 10.59
N GLU A 229 -7.07 8.10 9.87
CA GLU A 229 -7.06 7.12 8.80
C GLU A 229 -7.52 7.80 7.51
N PHE A 230 -6.69 7.70 6.48
CA PHE A 230 -7.03 8.13 5.14
C PHE A 230 -7.12 6.91 4.22
N LEU A 231 -8.13 6.89 3.36
CA LEU A 231 -8.34 5.86 2.36
C LEU A 231 -8.28 6.50 0.98
N THR A 232 -7.41 5.98 0.11
CA THR A 232 -7.42 6.37 -1.30
C THR A 232 -8.71 5.86 -1.98
N PRO A 233 -9.07 6.44 -3.14
CA PRO A 233 -10.05 5.85 -4.03
C PRO A 233 -9.71 4.39 -4.36
N LEU A 234 -10.74 3.66 -4.83
CA LEU A 234 -10.57 2.29 -5.31
C LEU A 234 -9.73 2.29 -6.60
N GLU A 235 -8.70 1.45 -6.64
CA GLU A 235 -7.81 1.30 -7.79
C GLU A 235 -7.77 -0.16 -8.25
N GLU A 236 -7.62 -0.38 -9.56
CA GLU A 236 -7.43 -1.71 -10.15
C GLU A 236 -5.94 -1.91 -10.47
N ALA A 237 -5.36 -3.02 -10.00
CA ALA A 237 -3.99 -3.39 -10.34
C ALA A 237 -3.87 -3.63 -11.86
N PRO A 238 -2.83 -3.10 -12.53
CA PRO A 238 -2.70 -3.24 -13.98
C PRO A 238 -2.55 -4.72 -14.37
N LYS A 239 -3.02 -5.05 -15.57
CA LYS A 239 -3.18 -6.44 -16.03
C LYS A 239 -2.54 -6.69 -17.39
N GLY A 240 -2.24 -7.96 -17.63
CA GLY A 240 -1.69 -8.44 -18.89
C GLY A 240 -0.17 -8.61 -18.85
N MET A 241 0.35 -9.32 -19.85
CA MET A 241 1.76 -9.76 -19.87
C MET A 241 2.74 -8.58 -19.74
N LEU A 242 2.43 -7.47 -20.41
CA LEU A 242 3.27 -6.27 -20.35
C LEU A 242 3.16 -5.52 -19.02
N ALA A 243 2.16 -5.75 -18.17
CA ALA A 243 2.02 -5.10 -16.86
C ALA A 243 2.57 -5.93 -15.70
N ARG A 244 2.87 -7.21 -15.90
CA ARG A 244 3.45 -8.05 -14.84
C ARG A 244 4.91 -7.71 -14.57
N GLY A 245 5.35 -7.91 -13.34
CA GLY A 245 6.72 -7.67 -12.89
C GLY A 245 6.84 -6.66 -11.77
N THR A 246 8.07 -6.25 -11.48
CA THR A 246 8.40 -5.42 -10.32
C THR A 246 8.26 -3.92 -10.61
N TYR A 247 7.57 -3.24 -9.71
CA TYR A 247 7.39 -1.80 -9.66
C TYR A 247 8.03 -1.27 -8.39
N ILE A 248 8.76 -0.17 -8.52
CA ILE A 248 9.36 0.55 -7.40
C ILE A 248 8.49 1.78 -7.16
N ILE A 249 7.93 1.88 -5.98
CA ILE A 249 7.04 2.97 -5.59
C ILE A 249 7.78 3.87 -4.61
N LYS A 250 7.86 5.15 -4.96
CA LYS A 250 8.35 6.21 -4.07
C LYS A 250 7.15 6.97 -3.54
N SER A 251 6.96 6.88 -2.24
CA SER A 251 5.85 7.46 -1.52
C SER A 251 6.34 8.61 -0.65
N LYS A 252 5.58 9.69 -0.63
CA LYS A 252 5.91 10.90 0.14
C LYS A 252 4.67 11.54 0.75
N PHE A 253 4.77 11.92 2.02
CA PHE A 253 3.82 12.83 2.67
C PHE A 253 4.38 14.25 2.70
N THR A 254 3.59 15.19 2.21
CA THR A 254 3.92 16.62 2.19
C THR A 254 2.67 17.45 2.45
N ASP A 255 2.82 18.76 2.60
CA ASP A 255 1.72 19.68 2.90
C ASP A 255 1.80 20.95 2.03
N ASP A 256 0.89 21.90 2.24
CA ASP A 256 0.89 23.19 1.56
C ASP A 256 2.16 24.01 1.82
N ASP A 257 2.78 23.80 2.99
CA ASP A 257 4.04 24.42 3.42
C ASP A 257 5.29 23.74 2.84
N LYS A 258 5.11 22.66 2.05
CA LYS A 258 6.16 21.86 1.43
C LYS A 258 7.09 21.15 2.42
N HIS A 259 6.63 20.89 3.65
CA HIS A 259 7.35 20.03 4.56
C HIS A 259 7.43 18.60 4.01
N ASP A 260 8.55 17.93 4.24
CA ASP A 260 8.71 16.51 3.97
C ASP A 260 8.47 15.77 5.29
N HIS A 261 7.24 15.29 5.50
CA HIS A 261 6.87 14.62 6.75
C HIS A 261 7.41 13.19 6.80
N LEU A 262 7.35 12.49 5.67
CA LEU A 262 7.93 11.17 5.49
C LEU A 262 8.08 10.86 4.01
N SER A 263 9.24 10.32 3.62
CA SER A 263 9.50 9.79 2.29
C SER A 263 10.09 8.40 2.41
N TRP A 264 9.51 7.42 1.70
CA TRP A 264 9.99 6.03 1.71
C TRP A 264 9.82 5.39 0.33
N GLU A 265 10.54 4.29 0.13
CA GLU A 265 10.54 3.52 -1.10
C GLU A 265 10.20 2.07 -0.79
N TRP A 266 9.31 1.49 -1.57
CA TRP A 266 8.84 0.12 -1.41
C TRP A 266 8.54 -0.50 -2.77
N SER A 267 8.51 -1.82 -2.84
CA SER A 267 8.33 -2.52 -4.12
C SER A 267 7.10 -3.41 -4.12
N ILE A 268 6.35 -3.38 -5.21
CA ILE A 268 5.30 -4.37 -5.51
C ILE A 268 5.71 -5.19 -6.73
N ASN A 269 5.31 -6.45 -6.76
CA ASN A 269 5.51 -7.34 -7.88
C ASN A 269 4.15 -7.85 -8.36
N ILE A 270 3.76 -7.41 -9.56
CA ILE A 270 2.48 -7.75 -10.13
C ILE A 270 2.57 -9.11 -10.81
N LYS A 271 1.82 -10.08 -10.29
CA LYS A 271 1.80 -11.46 -10.77
C LYS A 271 0.41 -11.89 -11.19
N LYS A 272 0.35 -13.02 -11.91
CA LYS A 272 -0.92 -13.59 -12.36
C LYS A 272 -1.74 -14.13 -11.19
N ASP A 273 -1.09 -14.76 -10.23
CA ASP A 273 -1.70 -15.24 -8.99
C ASP A 273 -0.88 -14.88 -7.74
N TRP A 274 -1.54 -14.91 -6.58
CA TRP A 274 -0.94 -14.55 -5.28
C TRP A 274 0.18 -15.48 -4.80
N LYS A 275 0.24 -16.70 -5.34
CA LYS A 275 1.17 -17.76 -4.94
C LYS A 275 2.36 -17.92 -5.89
N ASP A 276 2.39 -17.13 -6.96
CA ASP A 276 3.45 -17.16 -7.96
C ASP A 276 4.72 -16.47 -7.45
#